data_AF-A0A2T7NRL4-F1
#
_entry.id   AF-A0A2T7NRL4-F1
#
_cell.length_a   1.000
_cell.length_b   1.000
_cell.length_c   1.000
_cell.angle_alpha   90.00
_cell.angle_beta   90.00
_cell.angle_gamma   90.00
#
_symmetry.space_group_name_H-M   'P 1'
#
loop_
_entity.id
_entity.type
_entity.pdbx_description
1 polymer ?
#
loop_
_entity_poly.entity_id
_entity_poly.type
_entity_poly.pdbx_seq_one_letter_code
_entity_poly.pdbx_strand_id
1 'polypeptide(L)'
;MFEKNLHPAKLNSFLWTIKRNPPSYLFGTIHVPYTQVWDFIPNNTKSAFEQTDYVFFELDLTDPYTLSALASCQLLPQGENLANVLPEGLYTRLKRHLEYVRDMMPGWMTRDQRDKGLYADYLFNAIRRQLGAEAAGVGHADGQHPDGGRCSVPRHPGPGPSPGAGG
;
A
#
# COMPACT_ATOMS: atom_id res chain seq x y z
N MET A 1 6.13 -8.78 13.63
CA MET A 1 6.25 -7.58 14.48
C MET A 1 7.20 -6.62 13.79
N PHE A 2 6.75 -5.42 13.43
CA PHE A 2 7.62 -4.38 12.88
C PHE A 2 8.37 -3.73 14.03
N GLU A 3 9.70 -3.73 14.00
CA GLU A 3 10.50 -2.94 14.92
C GLU A 3 11.19 -1.84 14.13
N LYS A 4 11.05 -0.59 14.61
CA LYS A 4 12.05 0.43 14.29
C LYS A 4 13.37 -0.06 14.88
N ASN A 5 14.42 -0.09 14.06
CA ASN A 5 15.76 -0.46 14.51
C ASN A 5 16.08 0.23 15.85
N LEU A 6 16.55 -0.56 16.81
CA LEU A 6 16.96 -0.15 18.16
C LEU A 6 18.23 0.73 18.10
N HIS A 7 18.09 1.92 17.53
CA HIS A 7 18.81 3.16 17.84
C HIS A 7 18.01 4.33 17.23
N PRO A 8 16.93 4.77 17.89
CA PRO A 8 15.92 5.66 17.29
C PRO A 8 16.35 7.11 17.01
N ALA A 9 17.60 7.51 17.29
CA ALA A 9 17.98 8.92 17.33
C ALA A 9 18.85 9.43 16.16
N LYS A 10 19.28 8.60 15.19
CA LYS A 10 20.26 9.05 14.18
C LYS A 10 20.01 8.72 12.70
N LEU A 11 19.01 7.92 12.34
CA LEU A 11 18.80 7.52 10.94
C LEU A 11 17.36 7.78 10.51
N ASN A 12 17.15 8.89 9.80
CA ASN A 12 15.88 9.26 9.15
C ASN A 12 15.68 8.44 7.86
N SER A 13 15.70 7.12 7.95
CA SER A 13 15.87 6.26 6.77
C SER A 13 14.60 5.66 6.21
N PHE A 14 13.41 5.99 6.75
CA PHE A 14 12.10 5.42 6.36
C PHE A 14 12.14 3.90 6.05
N LEU A 15 13.02 3.17 6.73
CA LEU A 15 13.34 1.77 6.47
C LEU A 15 12.84 0.96 7.66
N TRP A 16 11.89 0.07 7.39
CA TRP A 16 11.35 -0.87 8.35
C TRP A 16 11.89 -2.26 8.05
N THR A 17 12.40 -2.94 9.08
CA THR A 17 12.87 -4.31 8.96
C THR A 17 11.80 -5.27 9.47
N ILE A 18 11.45 -6.24 8.65
CA ILE A 18 10.57 -7.36 8.99
C ILE A 18 11.47 -8.51 9.48
N LYS A 19 11.32 -8.88 10.75
CA LYS A 19 12.10 -9.96 11.38
C LYS A 19 11.75 -11.31 10.78
N ARG A 20 12.65 -11.84 9.95
CA ARG A 20 12.64 -13.19 9.36
C ARG A 20 14.05 -13.55 8.88
N ASN A 21 14.26 -14.80 8.45
CA ASN A 21 15.53 -15.26 7.90
C ASN A 21 15.31 -15.84 6.48
N PRO A 22 15.88 -15.25 5.41
CA PRO A 22 16.58 -13.96 5.38
C PRO A 22 15.62 -12.80 5.71
N PRO A 23 16.13 -11.63 6.15
CA PRO A 23 15.31 -10.47 6.49
C PRO A 23 14.51 -9.96 5.28
N SER A 24 13.42 -9.24 5.54
CA SER A 24 12.75 -8.45 4.51
C SER A 24 12.62 -7.02 4.96
N TYR A 25 12.60 -6.09 4.02
CA TYR A 25 12.56 -4.66 4.29
C TYR A 25 11.34 -4.05 3.62
N LEU A 26 10.73 -3.07 4.30
CA LEU A 26 9.78 -2.14 3.72
C LEU A 26 10.45 -0.77 3.75
N PHE A 27 10.51 -0.10 2.61
CA PHE A 27 11.09 1.22 2.47
C PHE A 27 10.06 2.11 1.79
N GLY A 28 9.78 3.29 2.35
CA GLY A 28 8.67 4.15 1.91
C GLY A 28 9.06 5.62 1.75
N THR A 29 8.24 6.31 0.93
CA THR A 29 8.25 7.74 0.58
C THR A 29 9.25 8.21 -0.49
N ILE A 30 9.34 7.54 -1.63
CA ILE A 30 9.99 8.14 -2.82
C ILE A 30 8.99 8.22 -3.97
N HIS A 31 8.43 9.41 -4.20
CA HIS A 31 7.69 9.77 -5.42
C HIS A 31 8.52 10.67 -6.36
N VAL A 32 9.84 10.71 -6.17
CA VAL A 32 10.80 11.54 -6.93
C VAL A 32 11.74 10.61 -7.70
N PRO A 33 12.23 10.96 -8.90
CA PRO A 33 13.14 10.10 -9.65
C PRO A 33 14.32 9.63 -8.78
N TYR A 34 14.53 8.31 -8.74
CA TYR A 34 15.57 7.65 -7.94
C TYR A 34 16.92 8.37 -8.02
N THR A 35 17.32 8.79 -9.21
CA THR A 35 18.61 9.46 -9.47
C THR A 35 18.74 10.82 -8.78
N GLN A 36 17.65 11.56 -8.61
CA GLN A 36 17.69 12.90 -8.01
C GLN A 36 17.79 12.86 -6.49
N VAL A 37 17.42 11.74 -5.87
CA VAL A 37 17.34 11.61 -4.40
C VAL A 37 18.35 10.62 -3.83
N TRP A 38 18.97 9.77 -4.66
CA TRP A 38 19.83 8.68 -4.21
C TRP A 38 20.96 9.13 -3.28
N ASP A 39 21.58 10.28 -3.57
CA ASP A 39 22.66 10.83 -2.74
C ASP A 39 22.20 11.20 -1.32
N PHE A 40 20.92 11.52 -1.16
CA PHE A 40 20.31 11.87 0.13
C PHE A 40 19.76 10.66 0.89
N ILE A 41 19.73 9.46 0.27
CA ILE A 41 19.28 8.23 0.93
C ILE A 41 20.33 7.76 1.94
N PRO A 42 19.96 7.50 3.20
CA PRO A 42 20.89 7.02 4.22
C PRO A 42 21.57 5.70 3.86
N ASN A 43 22.84 5.55 4.26
CA ASN A 43 23.67 4.38 3.93
C ASN A 43 23.06 3.04 4.38
N ASN A 44 22.34 3.00 5.51
CA ASN A 44 21.69 1.79 5.96
C ASN A 44 20.59 1.31 4.99
N THR A 45 19.91 2.24 4.32
CA THR A 45 18.96 1.92 3.25
C THR A 45 19.69 1.44 2.01
N LYS A 46 20.78 2.11 1.60
CA LYS A 46 21.61 1.67 0.45
C LYS A 46 22.14 0.25 0.64
N SER A 47 22.69 -0.05 1.82
CA SER A 47 23.16 -1.40 2.15
C SER A 47 22.04 -2.43 2.17
N ALA A 48 20.82 -2.07 2.61
CA ALA A 48 19.67 -2.97 2.53
C ALA A 48 19.28 -3.28 1.08
N PHE A 49 19.36 -2.30 0.16
CA PHE A 49 19.15 -2.54 -1.27
C PHE A 49 20.23 -3.46 -1.86
N GLU A 50 21.51 -3.22 -1.55
CA GLU A 50 22.63 -4.02 -2.06
C GLU A 50 22.60 -5.48 -1.60
N GLN A 51 22.14 -5.74 -0.38
CA GLN A 51 22.08 -7.07 0.22
C GLN A 51 20.81 -7.85 -0.14
N THR A 52 19.84 -7.21 -0.77
CA THR A 52 18.54 -7.83 -1.06
C THR A 52 18.57 -8.53 -2.41
N ASP A 53 18.20 -9.81 -2.44
CA ASP A 53 18.13 -10.59 -3.68
C ASP A 53 17.02 -10.11 -4.64
N TYR A 54 15.93 -9.58 -4.10
CA TYR A 54 14.74 -9.16 -4.86
C TYR A 54 14.15 -7.85 -4.36
N VAL A 55 14.03 -6.87 -5.24
CA VAL A 55 13.39 -5.59 -4.96
C VAL A 55 12.05 -5.53 -5.69
N PHE A 56 10.98 -5.23 -4.95
CA PHE A 56 9.64 -5.03 -5.49
C PHE A 56 9.25 -3.57 -5.32
N PHE A 57 8.89 -2.92 -6.42
CA PHE A 57 8.42 -1.54 -6.44
C PHE A 57 6.90 -1.46 -6.25
N GLU A 58 6.40 -0.24 -6.14
CA GLU A 58 4.96 0.03 -6.16
C GLU A 58 4.32 -0.55 -7.43
N LEU A 59 3.05 -0.96 -7.32
CA LEU A 59 2.30 -1.46 -8.47
C LEU A 59 2.18 -0.35 -9.52
N ASP A 60 2.44 -0.69 -10.78
CA ASP A 60 2.23 0.23 -11.89
C ASP A 60 0.74 0.32 -12.23
N LEU A 61 0.06 1.30 -11.64
CA LEU A 61 -1.36 1.55 -11.91
C LEU A 61 -1.61 2.22 -13.28
N THR A 62 -0.56 2.50 -14.07
CA THR A 62 -0.70 2.97 -15.46
C THR A 62 -0.79 1.82 -16.45
N ASP A 63 -0.32 0.63 -16.07
CA ASP A 63 -0.47 -0.59 -16.86
C ASP A 63 -1.93 -1.11 -16.77
N PRO A 64 -2.67 -1.16 -17.91
CA PRO A 64 -4.04 -1.64 -17.92
C PRO A 64 -4.16 -3.10 -17.47
N TYR A 65 -3.12 -3.92 -17.65
CA TYR A 65 -3.13 -5.29 -17.21
C TYR A 65 -3.09 -5.36 -15.67
N THR A 66 -2.16 -4.65 -15.03
CA THR A 66 -2.09 -4.50 -13.57
C THR A 66 -3.40 -3.96 -13.00
N LEU A 67 -4.00 -2.95 -13.63
CA LEU A 67 -5.27 -2.39 -13.19
C LEU A 67 -6.41 -3.43 -13.27
N SER A 68 -6.49 -4.20 -14.36
CA SER A 68 -7.50 -5.24 -14.51
C SER A 68 -7.33 -6.38 -13.49
N ALA A 69 -6.09 -6.82 -13.25
CA ALA A 69 -5.79 -7.86 -12.27
C ALA A 69 -6.12 -7.41 -10.84
N LEU A 70 -5.79 -6.15 -10.50
CA LEU A 70 -6.13 -5.55 -9.22
C LEU A 70 -7.65 -5.43 -9.05
N ALA A 71 -8.36 -4.95 -10.07
CA ALA A 71 -9.82 -4.79 -10.02
C ALA A 71 -10.54 -6.11 -9.69
N SER A 72 -10.04 -7.23 -10.22
CA SER A 72 -10.57 -8.58 -9.95
C SER A 72 -10.23 -9.13 -8.56
N CYS A 73 -9.20 -8.60 -7.90
CA CYS A 73 -8.61 -9.17 -6.68
C CYS A 73 -8.59 -8.25 -5.46
N GLN A 74 -9.04 -6.99 -5.59
CA GLN A 74 -8.99 -5.99 -4.51
C GLN A 74 -10.08 -6.17 -3.44
N LEU A 75 -11.13 -6.92 -3.74
CA LEU A 75 -12.25 -7.14 -2.82
C LEU A 75 -12.02 -8.39 -1.98
N LEU A 76 -12.51 -8.36 -0.74
CA LEU A 76 -12.59 -9.57 0.09
C LEU A 76 -13.53 -10.60 -0.56
N PRO A 77 -13.37 -11.90 -0.26
CA PRO A 77 -14.32 -12.92 -0.68
C PRO A 77 -15.76 -12.55 -0.32
N GLN A 78 -16.71 -13.02 -1.12
CA GLN A 78 -18.11 -12.69 -0.90
C GLN A 78 -18.58 -13.13 0.49
N GLY A 79 -19.23 -12.21 1.21
CA GLY A 79 -19.70 -12.45 2.59
C GLY A 79 -18.63 -12.23 3.66
N GLU A 80 -17.38 -11.93 3.29
CA GLU A 80 -16.35 -11.55 4.24
C GLU A 80 -16.23 -10.03 4.41
N ASN A 81 -15.82 -9.60 5.61
CA ASN A 81 -15.49 -8.21 5.90
C ASN A 81 -14.19 -8.14 6.74
N LEU A 82 -13.66 -6.92 6.95
CA LEU A 82 -12.41 -6.76 7.68
C LEU A 82 -12.43 -7.29 9.12
N ALA A 83 -13.59 -7.36 9.78
CA ALA A 83 -13.69 -7.93 11.12
C ALA A 83 -13.44 -9.45 11.12
N ASN A 84 -13.68 -10.13 9.99
CA ASN A 84 -13.42 -11.56 9.83
C ASN A 84 -11.92 -11.84 9.60
N VAL A 85 -11.16 -10.89 9.05
CA VAL A 85 -9.77 -11.09 8.61
C VAL A 85 -8.75 -10.46 9.56
N LEU A 86 -9.08 -9.32 10.18
CA LEU A 86 -8.16 -8.61 11.06
C LEU A 86 -8.29 -9.09 12.51
N PRO A 87 -7.18 -9.16 13.27
CA PRO A 87 -7.24 -9.34 14.71
C PRO A 87 -8.13 -8.28 15.37
N GLU A 88 -8.96 -8.68 16.34
CA GLU A 88 -9.98 -7.82 16.97
C GLU A 88 -9.42 -6.48 17.48
N GLY A 89 -8.27 -6.52 18.15
CA GLY A 89 -7.62 -5.31 18.66
C GLY A 89 -7.16 -4.35 17.55
N LEU A 90 -6.74 -4.88 16.39
CA LEU A 90 -6.37 -4.08 15.23
C LEU A 90 -7.62 -3.51 14.55
N TYR A 91 -8.65 -4.34 14.36
CA TYR A 91 -9.93 -3.90 13.79
C TYR A 91 -10.56 -2.76 14.61
N THR A 92 -10.57 -2.90 15.94
CA THR A 92 -11.10 -1.87 16.84
C THR A 92 -10.35 -0.54 16.73
N ARG A 93 -9.01 -0.59 16.64
CA ARG A 93 -8.18 0.61 16.46
C ARG A 93 -8.42 1.25 15.09
N LEU A 94 -8.53 0.45 14.04
CA LEU A 94 -8.84 0.92 12.69
C LEU A 94 -10.20 1.61 12.66
N LYS A 95 -11.24 0.96 13.19
CA LYS A 95 -12.60 1.51 13.24
C LYS A 95 -12.64 2.87 13.94
N ARG A 96 -12.04 2.98 15.13
CA ARG A 96 -11.96 4.25 15.87
C ARG A 96 -11.22 5.34 15.08
N HIS A 97 -10.16 4.97 14.37
CA HIS A 97 -9.42 5.93 13.56
C HIS A 97 -10.23 6.43 12.35
N LEU A 98 -10.99 5.55 11.71
CA LEU A 98 -11.90 5.92 10.63
C LEU A 98 -13.02 6.84 11.11
N GLU A 99 -13.55 6.62 12.33
CA GLU A 99 -14.52 7.53 12.95
C GLU A 99 -13.92 8.92 13.16
N TYR A 100 -12.70 9.00 13.69
CA TYR A 100 -11.96 10.27 13.79
C TYR A 100 -11.77 10.94 12.41
N VAL A 101 -11.35 10.18 11.39
CA VAL A 101 -11.16 10.70 10.03
C VAL A 101 -12.47 11.25 9.47
N ARG A 102 -13.59 10.53 9.63
CA ARG A 102 -14.91 10.98 9.19
C ARG A 102 -15.27 12.34 9.79
N ASP A 103 -15.03 12.49 11.09
CA ASP A 103 -15.44 13.68 11.84
C ASP A 103 -14.52 14.88 11.51
N MET A 104 -13.25 14.63 11.20
CA MET A 104 -12.28 15.67 10.86
C MET A 104 -12.27 16.07 9.38
N MET A 105 -12.64 15.16 8.48
CA MET A 105 -12.54 15.36 7.03
C MET A 105 -13.22 16.64 6.52
N PRO A 106 -14.41 17.07 7.00
CA PRO A 106 -15.00 18.34 6.59
C PRO A 106 -14.09 19.56 6.83
N GLY A 107 -13.30 19.53 7.92
CA GLY A 107 -12.33 20.57 8.27
C GLY A 107 -11.05 20.54 7.43
N TRP A 108 -10.74 19.40 6.80
CA TRP A 108 -9.58 19.28 5.90
C TRP A 108 -9.90 19.67 4.46
N MET A 109 -11.18 19.83 4.11
CA MET A 109 -11.60 20.17 2.76
C MET A 109 -11.53 21.67 2.49
N THR A 110 -10.88 21.99 1.38
CA THR A 110 -10.85 23.34 0.81
C THR A 110 -12.19 23.73 0.20
N ARG A 111 -12.43 25.03 0.01
CA ARG A 111 -13.62 25.53 -0.68
C ARG A 111 -13.66 25.04 -2.13
N ASP A 112 -12.54 25.15 -2.84
CA ASP A 112 -12.40 24.70 -4.23
C ASP A 112 -12.75 23.22 -4.44
N GLN A 113 -12.47 22.35 -3.46
CA GLN A 113 -12.88 20.94 -3.52
C GLN A 113 -14.40 20.77 -3.40
N ARG A 114 -15.04 21.52 -2.50
CA ARG A 114 -16.50 21.50 -2.33
C ARG A 114 -17.22 22.05 -3.56
N ASP A 115 -16.69 23.11 -4.15
CA ASP A 115 -17.26 23.74 -5.34
C ASP A 115 -17.21 22.82 -6.58
N LYS A 116 -16.32 21.82 -6.57
CA LYS A 116 -16.24 20.73 -7.57
C LYS A 116 -17.19 19.55 -7.25
N GLY A 117 -18.07 19.69 -6.27
CA GLY A 117 -19.01 18.64 -5.86
C GLY A 117 -18.38 17.52 -5.03
N LEU A 118 -17.16 17.69 -4.51
CA LEU A 118 -16.58 16.74 -3.56
C LEU A 118 -17.10 17.08 -2.15
N TYR A 119 -17.85 16.17 -1.55
CA TYR A 119 -18.34 16.29 -0.18
C TYR A 119 -17.61 15.30 0.75
N ALA A 120 -17.45 15.67 2.01
CA ALA A 120 -16.66 14.90 2.98
C ALA A 120 -17.23 13.49 3.19
N ASP A 121 -18.55 13.37 3.25
CA ASP A 121 -19.26 12.10 3.33
C ASP A 121 -19.06 11.25 2.07
N TYR A 122 -19.13 11.86 0.88
CA TYR A 122 -18.87 11.19 -0.38
C TYR A 122 -17.43 10.62 -0.43
N LEU A 123 -16.43 11.44 -0.10
CA LEU A 123 -15.03 11.05 -0.08
C LEU A 123 -14.76 9.98 0.98
N PHE A 124 -15.29 10.16 2.19
CA PHE A 124 -15.18 9.19 3.26
C PHE A 124 -15.80 7.85 2.88
N ASN A 125 -16.99 7.86 2.27
CA ASN A 125 -17.65 6.64 1.81
C ASN A 125 -16.93 5.98 0.61
N ALA A 126 -16.27 6.74 -0.25
CA ALA A 126 -15.41 6.19 -1.30
C ALA A 126 -14.22 5.42 -0.70
N ILE A 127 -13.56 5.98 0.33
CA ILE A 127 -12.43 5.33 1.03
C ILE A 127 -12.92 4.12 1.85
N ARG A 128 -14.04 4.26 2.56
CA ARG A 128 -14.61 3.21 3.42
C ARG A 128 -15.05 1.97 2.62
N ARG A 129 -15.45 2.13 1.35
CA ARG A 129 -15.89 1.01 0.50
C ARG A 129 -14.83 -0.08 0.31
N GLN A 130 -13.55 0.24 0.47
CA GLN A 130 -12.46 -0.76 0.48
C GLN A 130 -12.30 -1.49 1.83
N LEU A 131 -12.96 -1.00 2.88
CA LEU A 131 -12.81 -1.47 4.27
C LEU A 131 -14.05 -2.22 4.78
N GLY A 132 -15.20 -2.01 4.15
CA GLY A 132 -16.44 -2.70 4.48
C GLY A 132 -17.11 -3.17 3.21
N ALA A 133 -17.01 -4.47 2.92
CA ALA A 133 -17.93 -5.12 2.01
C ALA A 133 -19.30 -5.20 2.70
N GLU A 134 -20.04 -4.09 2.68
CA GLU A 134 -21.50 -4.12 2.71
C GLU A 134 -22.10 -2.79 2.23
N ALA A 135 -23.11 -2.93 1.37
CA ALA A 135 -24.06 -1.93 0.88
C ALA A 135 -23.60 -0.98 -0.25
N ALA A 136 -23.69 -1.47 -1.50
CA ALA A 136 -24.69 -0.99 -2.46
C ALA A 136 -24.73 -1.93 -3.66
N GLY A 137 -25.90 -2.48 -3.99
CA GLY A 137 -26.10 -3.39 -5.11
C GLY A 137 -25.83 -2.73 -6.47
N VAL A 138 -24.56 -2.72 -6.88
CA VAL A 138 -24.12 -2.31 -8.21
C VAL A 138 -23.02 -3.27 -8.64
N GLY A 139 -23.34 -4.12 -9.63
CA GLY A 139 -22.38 -4.88 -10.43
C GLY A 139 -21.85 -6.15 -9.78
N HIS A 140 -22.29 -7.30 -10.30
CA HIS A 140 -21.54 -8.56 -10.19
C HIS A 140 -20.12 -8.33 -10.69
N ALA A 141 -19.16 -8.28 -9.79
CA ALA A 141 -17.80 -8.71 -10.08
C ALA A 141 -17.65 -10.02 -9.34
N ASP A 142 -17.63 -11.14 -10.08
CA ASP A 142 -17.23 -12.44 -9.57
C ASP A 142 -15.78 -12.31 -9.10
N GLY A 143 -15.59 -11.89 -7.84
CA GLY A 143 -14.30 -11.72 -7.18
C GLY A 143 -13.62 -13.05 -6.84
N GLN A 144 -13.89 -14.09 -7.65
CA GLN A 144 -13.22 -15.37 -7.58
C GLN A 144 -12.53 -15.62 -8.90
N HIS A 145 -11.20 -15.74 -8.83
CA HIS A 145 -10.45 -16.43 -9.87
C HIS A 145 -11.13 -17.81 -10.08
N PRO A 146 -11.51 -18.18 -11.30
CA PRO A 146 -12.34 -19.37 -11.57
C PRO A 146 -11.76 -20.68 -11.02
N ASP A 147 -10.46 -20.71 -10.77
CA ASP A 147 -9.73 -21.89 -10.29
C ASP A 147 -9.52 -21.95 -8.76
N GLY A 148 -10.07 -21.04 -7.97
CA GLY A 148 -9.82 -21.02 -6.51
C GLY A 148 -8.34 -20.76 -6.12
N GLY A 149 -7.52 -20.33 -7.08
CA GLY A 149 -6.11 -19.99 -6.88
C GLY A 149 -5.94 -18.68 -6.13
N ARG A 150 -4.78 -18.51 -5.47
CA ARG A 150 -4.40 -17.22 -4.85
C ARG A 150 -4.32 -16.13 -5.92
N CYS A 151 -5.03 -15.03 -5.70
CA CYS A 151 -4.84 -13.79 -6.44
C CYS A 151 -3.35 -13.45 -6.54
N SER A 152 -2.83 -13.47 -7.76
CA SER A 152 -1.42 -13.25 -8.06
C SER A 152 -1.32 -12.30 -9.24
N VAL A 153 -0.64 -11.16 -9.06
CA VAL A 153 -0.22 -10.33 -10.19
C VAL A 153 0.99 -11.03 -10.83
N PRO A 154 1.05 -11.26 -12.15
CA PRO A 154 2.22 -11.79 -12.82
C PRO A 154 3.43 -10.92 -12.50
N ARG A 155 4.56 -11.57 -12.18
CA ARG A 155 5.82 -10.86 -12.02
C ARG A 155 6.29 -10.45 -13.41
N HIS A 156 6.28 -9.15 -13.69
CA HIS A 156 7.14 -8.66 -14.77
C HIS A 156 8.60 -8.94 -14.39
N PRO A 157 9.43 -9.45 -15.31
CA PRO A 157 10.86 -9.52 -15.07
C PRO A 157 11.33 -8.09 -14.77
N GLY A 158 11.89 -7.88 -13.58
CA GLY A 158 12.47 -6.59 -13.20
C GLY A 158 13.54 -6.18 -14.21
N PRO A 159 13.88 -4.88 -14.28
CA PRO A 159 15.01 -4.45 -15.10
C PRO A 159 16.24 -5.26 -14.69
N GLY A 160 16.86 -5.93 -15.67
CA GLY A 160 18.07 -6.71 -15.47
C GLY A 160 19.19 -5.86 -14.85
N PRO A 161 20.24 -6.51 -14.30
CA PRO A 161 21.36 -5.79 -13.70
C PRO A 161 21.89 -4.72 -14.66
N SER A 162 22.00 -3.49 -14.19
CA SER A 162 22.60 -2.40 -14.95
C SER A 162 24.05 -2.75 -15.27
N PRO A 163 24.48 -2.70 -16.53
CA PRO A 163 25.88 -2.90 -16.86
C PRO A 163 26.65 -1.62 -16.51
N GLY A 164 27.53 -1.67 -15.52
CA GLY A 164 28.51 -0.60 -15.31
C GLY A 164 28.84 -0.29 -13.86
N ALA A 165 29.63 -1.16 -13.23
CA ALA A 165 30.59 -0.76 -12.21
C ALA A 165 31.94 -1.36 -12.60
N GLY A 166 32.58 -0.73 -13.58
CA GLY A 166 33.96 -0.96 -13.96
C GLY A 166 34.64 0.39 -14.07
N GLY A 167 35.59 0.65 -13.16
CA GLY A 167 36.34 1.89 -13.02
C GLY A 167 36.94 1.99 -11.64
#